data_AF-A0A7X2JCB1-F1
#
_entry.id   AF-A0A7X2JCB1-F1
#
_cell.length_a   1.000
_cell.length_b   1.000
_cell.length_c   1.000
_cell.angle_alpha   90.00
_cell.angle_beta   90.00
_cell.angle_gamma   90.00
#
_symmetry.space_group_name_H-M   'P 1'
#
loop_
_entity.id
_entity.type
_entity.pdbx_description
1 polymer ?
#
loop_
_entity_poly.entity_id
_entity_poly.type
_entity_poly.pdbx_seq_one_letter_code
_entity_poly.pdbx_strand_id
1 'polypeptide(L)' 'MIYKIPLEFVYKYFWNGTEMAKEDYLSSLNEIYDKTKATEGYESDAFYSAEELLAVLESN' A
#
# COMPACT_ATOMS: atom_id res chain seq x y z
N MET A 1 -9.99 -30.38 -27.96
CA MET A 1 -8.87 -29.82 -27.16
C MET A 1 -9.23 -28.37 -26.89
N ILE A 2 -9.62 -28.01 -25.66
CA ILE A 2 -10.02 -26.65 -25.31
C ILE A 2 -8.76 -25.95 -24.78
N TYR A 3 -8.30 -24.92 -25.48
CA TYR A 3 -7.16 -24.12 -25.03
C TYR A 3 -7.54 -23.33 -23.78
N LYS A 4 -6.86 -23.60 -22.67
CA LYS A 4 -6.97 -22.81 -21.45
C LYS A 4 -6.07 -21.58 -21.63
N ILE A 5 -6.66 -20.44 -22.00
CA ILE A 5 -5.93 -19.18 -22.08
C ILE A 5 -5.53 -18.81 -20.64
N PRO A 6 -4.24 -18.60 -20.33
CA PRO A 6 -3.86 -18.07 -19.02
C PRO A 6 -4.47 -16.67 -18.91
N LEU A 7 -5.30 -16.47 -17.87
CA LEU A 7 -5.78 -15.15 -17.49
C LEU A 7 -4.57 -14.37 -16.96
N GLU A 8 -3.87 -13.67 -17.85
CA GLU A 8 -2.92 -12.65 -17.43
C GLU A 8 -3.71 -11.50 -16.81
N PHE A 9 -3.52 -11.29 -15.51
CA PHE A 9 -4.06 -10.13 -14.82
C PHE A 9 -3.33 -8.88 -15.30
N VAL A 10 -3.96 -8.14 -16.22
CA VAL A 10 -3.48 -6.82 -16.63
C VAL A 10 -3.97 -5.81 -15.59
N TYR A 11 -3.06 -5.37 -14.73
CA TYR A 11 -3.32 -4.31 -13.78
C TYR A 11 -3.36 -2.96 -14.50
N LYS A 12 -4.47 -2.24 -14.36
CA LYS A 12 -4.62 -0.86 -14.85
C LYS A 12 -4.46 0.11 -13.68
N TYR A 13 -3.71 1.18 -13.91
CA TYR A 13 -3.49 2.22 -12.91
C TYR A 13 -4.35 3.43 -13.23
N PHE A 14 -5.08 3.94 -12.24
CA PHE A 14 -5.95 5.10 -12.38
C PHE A 14 -5.60 6.15 -11.35
N TRP A 15 -5.50 7.40 -11.78
CA TRP A 15 -5.30 8.55 -10.91
C TRP A 15 -6.37 9.60 -11.19
N ASN A 16 -7.13 9.99 -10.16
CA ASN A 16 -8.27 10.91 -10.29
C ASN A 16 -9.26 10.55 -11.42
N GLY A 17 -9.45 9.24 -11.68
CA GLY A 17 -10.34 8.75 -12.74
C GLY A 17 -9.71 8.64 -14.13
N THR A 18 -8.44 9.02 -14.30
CA THR A 18 -7.71 8.92 -15.57
C THR A 18 -6.79 7.69 -15.56
N GLU A 19 -6.87 6.85 -16.60
CA GLU A 19 -5.94 5.72 -16.79
C GLU A 19 -4.54 6.25 -17.09
N MET A 20 -3.52 5.71 -16.42
CA MET A 20 -2.13 6.12 -16.59
C MET A 20 -1.16 4.94 -16.52
N ALA A 21 0.09 5.18 -16.91
CA ALA A 21 1.16 4.20 -16.74
C ALA A 21 1.47 3.97 -15.25
N LYS A 22 2.02 2.79 -14.96
CA LYS A 22 2.41 2.41 -13.60
C LYS A 22 3.42 3.39 -13.00
N GLU A 23 4.39 3.81 -13.80
CA GLU A 23 5.49 4.69 -13.41
C GLU A 23 4.93 6.06 -12.99
N ASP A 24 4.02 6.61 -13.79
CA ASP A 24 3.37 7.90 -13.52
C ASP A 24 2.47 7.83 -12.28
N TYR A 25 1.76 6.72 -12.09
CA TYR A 25 0.96 6.47 -10.89
C TYR A 25 1.83 6.43 -9.63
N LEU A 26 2.95 5.70 -9.67
CA LEU A 26 3.88 5.61 -8.55
C LEU A 26 4.57 6.95 -8.29
N SER A 27 4.88 7.73 -9.32
CA SER A 27 5.43 9.07 -9.17
C SER A 27 4.43 10.00 -8.47
N SER A 28 3.19 10.05 -8.96
CA SER A 28 2.11 10.85 -8.39
C SER A 28 1.78 10.43 -6.95
N LEU A 29 1.79 9.13 -6.69
CA LEU A 29 1.62 8.59 -5.34
C LEU A 29 2.76 9.02 -4.41
N ASN A 30 4.01 8.92 -4.84
CA ASN A 30 5.16 9.33 -4.02
C ASN A 30 5.21 10.84 -3.78
N GLU A 31 4.70 11.66 -4.70
CA GLU A 31 4.64 13.11 -4.53
C GLU A 31 3.67 13.53 -3.42
N ILE A 32 2.55 12.81 -3.28
CA ILE A 32 1.52 13.09 -2.25
C ILE A 32 1.81 12.32 -0.97
N TYR A 33 2.46 11.17 -1.07
CA TYR A 33 2.86 10.36 0.07
C TYR A 33 4.11 10.97 0.71
N ASP A 34 3.88 11.92 1.62
CA ASP A 34 4.90 12.43 2.54
C ASP A 34 5.36 11.29 3.47
N LYS A 35 6.42 10.59 3.04
CA LYS A 35 7.00 9.46 3.77
C LYS A 35 7.40 9.84 5.20
N THR A 36 7.76 11.11 5.42
CA THR A 36 8.17 11.61 6.73
C THR A 36 7.00 11.64 7.71
N LYS A 37 5.80 12.03 7.24
CA LYS A 37 4.56 11.97 8.03
C LYS A 37 4.05 10.56 8.27
N ALA A 38 4.23 9.65 7.31
CA ALA A 38 3.80 8.25 7.46
C ALA A 38 4.55 7.51 8.58
N THR A 39 5.77 7.93 8.89
CA THR A 39 6.59 7.38 9.97
C THR A 39 6.56 8.24 11.24
N GLU A 40 5.92 9.41 11.20
CA GLU A 40 5.84 10.33 12.33
C GLU A 40 4.92 9.73 13.41
N GLY A 41 5.48 9.43 14.58
CA GLY A 41 4.76 8.79 15.68
C GLY A 41 4.79 7.24 15.70
N TYR A 42 5.43 6.61 14.71
CA TYR A 42 5.73 5.17 14.77
C TYR A 42 7.14 4.96 15.33
N GLU A 43 7.25 4.47 16.57
CA GLU A 43 8.52 3.95 17.07
C GLU A 43 8.87 2.66 16.34
N SER A 44 9.82 2.74 15.39
CA SER A 44 10.31 1.59 14.63
C SER A 44 11.07 0.56 15.46
N ASP A 45 11.36 0.88 16.74
CA ASP A 45 12.13 0.02 17.65
C ASP A 45 11.24 -0.93 18.47
N ALA A 46 9.92 -0.86 18.32
CA ALA A 46 9.00 -1.74 19.03
C ALA A 46 8.43 -2.84 18.12
N PHE A 47 9.02 -4.03 18.19
CA PHE A 47 8.45 -5.23 17.60
C PHE A 47 7.41 -5.82 18.56
N TYR A 48 6.15 -5.46 18.36
CA TYR A 48 5.03 -6.12 19.02
C TYR A 48 4.57 -7.33 18.20
N SER A 49 4.30 -8.44 18.87
CA SER A 49 3.39 -9.47 18.33
C SER A 49 1.97 -8.89 18.18
N ALA A 50 1.12 -9.54 17.37
CA ALA A 50 -0.23 -9.07 17.12
C ALA A 50 -1.05 -8.94 18.43
N GLU A 51 -0.81 -9.85 19.38
CA GLU A 51 -1.44 -9.88 20.69
C GLU A 51 -0.98 -8.71 21.58
N GLU A 52 0.31 -8.36 21.56
CA GLU A 52 0.85 -7.25 22.34
C GLU A 52 0.36 -5.89 21.83
N LEU A 53 0.23 -5.74 20.51
CA LEU A 53 -0.29 -4.52 19.90
C LEU A 53 -1.76 -4.28 20.30
N LEU A 54 -2.57 -5.34 20.33
CA LEU A 54 -3.98 -5.25 20.74
C LEU A 54 -4.13 -4.80 22.20
N ALA A 55 -3.31 -5.33 23.11
CA ALA A 55 -3.34 -4.94 24.52
C ALA A 55 -2.95 -3.47 24.75
N VAL A 56 -1.99 -2.96 23.98
CA VAL A 56 -1.57 -1.54 24.04
C VAL A 56 -2.67 -0.62 23.51
N LEU A 57 -3.38 -1.01 22.45
CA LEU A 57 -4.47 -0.22 21.88
C LEU A 57 -5.73 -0.19 22.78
N GLU A 58 -6.01 -1.28 23.49
CA GLU A 58 -7.17 -1.38 24.40
C GLU A 58 -6.96 -0.70 25.77
N SER A 59 -5.72 -0.31 26.09
CA SER A 59 -5.36 0.32 27.37
C SER A 59 -5.24 1.85 27.33
N ASN A 60 -5.49 2.47 26.17
CA ASN A 60 -5.64 3.93 25.97
C ASN A 60 -7.11 4.32 25.78
#